data_AF-G2FSE7-F1
#
_entry.id   AF-G2FSE7-F1
#
_cell.length_a   1.000
_cell.length_b   1.000
_cell.length_c   1.000
_cell.angle_alpha   90.00
_cell.angle_beta   90.00
_cell.angle_gamma   90.00
#
_symmetry.space_group_name_H-M   'P 1'
#
loop_
_entity.id
_entity.type
_entity.pdbx_description
1 polymer ?
#
loop_
_entity_poly.entity_id
_entity_poly.type
_entity_poly.pdbx_seq_one_letter_code
_entity_poly.pdbx_strand_id
1 'polypeptide(L)'
;MLGYYAAGIGRFLTKDTYLGSDLNRYAYAGGDPVNIVDPTGYFWETILDMVNLVYDVVDFFRNPSWGGAGYVGWDVVSIVPFIPGSYAGKAVKAASKVDEVVDTARGTKAAKGASEVIHGNSKLSTKVQHGYEIFENETGDVVKTGISERPLNKNGTSPRANSQVNSFNNAAGFDKYGANVVAPYIPGRQAALDWEANNAMRLWGEGNSMGMHRRPQPWK
;
A
#
# COMPACT_ATOMS: atom_id res chain seq x y z
N MET A 1 -18.19 -10.93 17.04
CA MET A 1 -17.44 -11.59 18.13
C MET A 1 -16.10 -11.98 17.53
N LEU A 2 -14.99 -11.54 18.12
CA LEU A 2 -13.63 -11.85 17.64
C LEU A 2 -13.44 -13.37 17.55
N GLY A 3 -13.13 -13.86 16.35
CA GLY A 3 -12.76 -15.26 16.17
C GLY A 3 -11.35 -15.53 16.70
N TYR A 4 -11.13 -16.69 17.30
CA TYR A 4 -9.79 -17.08 17.75
C TYR A 4 -8.92 -17.39 16.52
N TYR A 5 -7.80 -16.69 16.36
CA TYR A 5 -6.85 -16.92 15.27
C TYR A 5 -5.80 -17.97 15.67
N ALA A 6 -5.59 -18.99 14.82
CA ALA A 6 -4.55 -19.99 15.02
C ALA A 6 -3.35 -19.71 14.10
N ALA A 7 -2.33 -19.05 14.65
CA ALA A 7 -1.12 -18.67 13.92
C ALA A 7 -0.40 -19.87 13.26
N GLY A 8 -0.40 -21.04 13.91
CA GLY A 8 0.27 -22.25 13.38
C GLY A 8 -0.32 -22.79 12.07
N ILE A 9 -1.56 -22.41 11.72
CA ILE A 9 -2.25 -22.85 10.50
C ILE A 9 -2.75 -21.69 9.62
N GLY A 10 -2.43 -20.45 10.02
CA GLY A 10 -2.70 -19.24 9.24
C GLY A 10 -4.18 -18.92 9.00
N ARG A 11 -5.09 -19.26 9.94
CA ARG A 11 -6.54 -19.07 9.77
C ARG A 11 -7.29 -18.91 11.09
N PHE A 12 -8.52 -18.42 11.02
CA PHE A 12 -9.45 -18.42 12.15
C PHE A 12 -9.91 -19.84 12.51
N LEU A 13 -10.08 -20.11 13.81
CA LEU A 13 -10.64 -21.35 14.36
C LEU A 13 -12.16 -21.36 14.33
N THR A 14 -12.76 -20.17 14.29
CA THR A 14 -14.21 -19.96 14.25
C THR A 14 -14.60 -19.38 12.90
N LYS A 15 -15.71 -19.87 12.37
CA LYS A 15 -16.30 -19.38 11.12
C LYS A 15 -16.68 -17.90 11.28
N ASP A 16 -16.27 -17.07 10.34
CA ASP A 16 -16.74 -15.69 10.21
C ASP A 16 -18.26 -15.66 10.13
N THR A 17 -18.94 -14.83 10.93
CA THR A 17 -20.40 -14.69 10.98
C THR A 17 -20.96 -13.83 9.85
N TYR A 18 -20.14 -13.00 9.19
CA TYR A 18 -20.55 -12.20 8.04
C TYR A 18 -20.84 -13.11 6.83
N LEU A 19 -21.95 -12.83 6.13
CA LEU A 19 -22.44 -13.62 5.00
C LEU A 19 -22.09 -13.00 3.64
N GLY A 20 -21.06 -12.16 3.60
CA GLY A 20 -20.59 -11.50 2.37
C GLY A 20 -20.18 -12.48 1.27
N SER A 21 -19.70 -11.95 0.14
CA SER A 21 -19.32 -12.69 -1.06
C SER A 21 -18.10 -13.61 -0.91
N ASP A 22 -17.52 -13.73 0.29
CA ASP A 22 -16.29 -14.47 0.53
C ASP A 22 -16.56 -15.97 0.71
N LEU A 23 -15.95 -16.79 -0.16
CA LEU A 23 -16.13 -18.24 -0.15
C LEU A 23 -15.37 -18.92 1.00
N ASN A 24 -14.31 -18.28 1.52
CA ASN A 24 -13.50 -18.81 2.62
C ASN A 24 -13.70 -18.04 3.93
N ARG A 25 -14.68 -18.48 4.72
CA ARG A 25 -15.07 -17.87 6.01
C ARG A 25 -14.10 -18.15 7.18
N TYR A 26 -12.91 -18.66 6.90
CA TYR A 26 -11.85 -18.85 7.89
C TYR A 26 -10.58 -18.06 7.53
N ALA A 27 -10.56 -17.40 6.36
CA ALA A 27 -9.41 -16.65 5.88
C ALA A 27 -9.14 -15.44 6.78
N TYR A 28 -7.86 -15.26 7.15
CA TYR A 28 -7.39 -14.03 7.77
C TYR A 28 -6.90 -13.07 6.69
N ALA A 29 -7.24 -11.78 6.81
CA ALA A 29 -6.78 -10.73 5.88
C ALA A 29 -7.04 -11.04 4.39
N GLY A 30 -8.19 -11.66 4.07
CA GLY A 30 -8.53 -12.06 2.70
C GLY A 30 -7.57 -13.10 2.09
N GLY A 31 -6.78 -13.80 2.92
CA GLY A 31 -5.74 -14.72 2.47
C GLY A 31 -4.40 -14.05 2.13
N ASP A 32 -4.24 -12.75 2.39
CA ASP A 32 -3.00 -11.99 2.15
C ASP A 32 -2.47 -11.31 3.44
N PRO A 33 -2.09 -12.09 4.47
CA PRO A 33 -1.63 -11.55 5.75
C PRO A 33 -0.24 -10.91 5.71
N VAL A 34 0.46 -11.00 4.57
CA VAL A 34 1.75 -10.34 4.36
C VAL A 34 1.53 -8.87 3.97
N ASN A 35 0.49 -8.60 3.18
CA ASN A 35 0.23 -7.26 2.67
C ASN A 35 -0.91 -6.54 3.40
N ILE A 36 -1.73 -7.26 4.17
CA ILE A 36 -2.88 -6.69 4.87
C ILE A 36 -2.94 -7.20 6.32
N VAL A 37 -3.19 -6.30 7.26
CA VAL A 37 -3.54 -6.63 8.64
C VAL A 37 -5.04 -6.49 8.79
N ASP A 38 -5.71 -7.50 9.34
CA ASP A 38 -7.14 -7.45 9.66
C ASP A 38 -7.29 -7.39 11.20
N PRO A 39 -7.55 -6.21 11.79
CA PRO A 39 -7.64 -6.06 13.25
C PRO A 39 -8.92 -6.67 13.84
N THR A 40 -9.99 -6.75 13.06
CA THR A 40 -11.34 -7.10 13.54
C THR A 40 -11.70 -8.55 13.26
N GLY A 41 -11.03 -9.17 12.28
CA GLY A 41 -11.35 -10.47 11.71
C GLY A 41 -12.47 -10.45 10.68
N TYR A 42 -12.92 -9.25 10.30
CA TYR A 42 -13.92 -9.01 9.26
C TYR A 42 -13.26 -8.22 8.13
N PHE A 43 -12.57 -8.95 7.26
CA PHE A 43 -11.75 -8.37 6.19
C PHE A 43 -12.50 -7.33 5.33
N TRP A 44 -13.69 -7.67 4.82
CA TRP A 44 -14.46 -6.75 3.97
C TRP A 44 -14.99 -5.52 4.73
N GLU A 45 -15.34 -5.66 6.00
CA GLU A 45 -15.73 -4.50 6.83
C GLU A 45 -14.52 -3.58 7.04
N THR A 46 -13.34 -4.15 7.29
CA THR A 46 -12.10 -3.37 7.47
C THR A 46 -11.71 -2.60 6.19
N ILE A 47 -11.89 -3.19 5.01
CA ILE A 47 -11.69 -2.48 3.73
C ILE A 47 -12.72 -1.36 3.53
N LEU A 48 -14.00 -1.62 3.85
CA LEU A 48 -15.07 -0.62 3.72
C LEU A 48 -14.87 0.54 4.69
N ASP A 49 -14.50 0.28 5.94
CA ASP A 49 -14.20 1.30 6.95
C ASP A 49 -13.04 2.21 6.51
N MET A 50 -12.02 1.69 5.84
CA MET A 50 -10.96 2.54 5.26
C MET A 50 -11.44 3.43 4.11
N VAL A 51 -12.31 2.91 3.25
CA VAL A 51 -12.89 3.70 2.15
C VAL A 51 -13.79 4.80 2.69
N ASN A 52 -14.64 4.47 3.67
CA ASN A 52 -15.49 5.43 4.37
C ASN A 52 -14.66 6.48 5.11
N LEU A 53 -13.56 6.09 5.78
CA LEU A 53 -12.67 7.04 6.44
C LEU A 53 -12.11 8.09 5.48
N VAL A 54 -11.65 7.64 4.30
CA VAL A 54 -11.13 8.57 3.28
C VAL A 54 -12.24 9.49 2.79
N TYR A 55 -13.44 8.95 2.57
CA TYR A 55 -14.60 9.74 2.17
C TYR A 55 -14.97 10.78 3.22
N ASP A 56 -15.10 10.39 4.48
CA ASP A 56 -15.49 11.25 5.61
C ASP A 56 -14.44 12.33 5.88
N VAL A 57 -13.15 12.02 5.74
CA VAL A 57 -12.08 13.01 5.84
C VAL A 57 -12.21 14.04 4.72
N VAL A 58 -12.42 13.60 3.47
CA VAL A 58 -12.60 14.51 2.33
C VAL A 58 -13.87 15.36 2.47
N ASP A 59 -14.99 14.77 2.89
CA ASP A 59 -16.25 15.48 3.11
C ASP A 59 -16.12 16.50 4.25
N PHE A 60 -15.50 16.12 5.37
CA PHE A 60 -15.24 17.02 6.49
C PHE A 60 -14.38 18.23 6.10
N PHE A 61 -13.36 18.05 5.25
CA PHE A 61 -12.56 19.18 4.77
C PHE A 61 -13.29 20.08 3.77
N ARG A 62 -14.20 19.52 2.96
CA ARG A 62 -15.01 20.28 2.01
C ARG A 62 -16.15 21.02 2.71
N ASN A 63 -16.79 20.39 3.69
CA ASN A 63 -17.95 20.88 4.42
C ASN A 63 -17.76 20.65 5.94
N PRO A 64 -16.93 21.48 6.62
CA PRO A 64 -16.65 21.31 8.04
C PRO A 64 -17.94 21.39 8.86
N SER A 65 -18.26 20.29 9.54
CA SER A 65 -19.44 20.20 10.40
C SER A 65 -19.18 19.27 11.58
N TRP A 66 -19.94 19.47 12.66
CA TRP A 66 -19.88 18.60 13.83
C TRP A 66 -20.33 17.17 13.53
N GLY A 67 -21.23 16.98 12.57
CA GLY A 67 -21.61 15.65 12.08
C GLY A 67 -20.45 14.95 11.37
N GLY A 68 -19.80 15.64 10.42
CA GLY A 68 -18.63 15.12 9.69
C GLY A 68 -17.44 14.77 10.61
N ALA A 69 -17.17 15.60 11.63
CA ALA A 69 -16.15 15.29 12.64
C ALA A 69 -16.44 13.99 13.41
N GLY A 70 -17.71 13.73 13.71
CA GLY A 70 -18.14 12.50 14.38
C GLY A 70 -17.87 11.25 13.55
N TYR A 71 -18.15 11.30 12.25
CA TYR A 71 -17.89 10.20 11.32
C TYR A 71 -16.39 9.91 11.16
N VAL A 72 -15.56 10.94 10.94
CA VAL A 72 -14.10 10.78 10.89
C VAL A 72 -13.55 10.16 12.19
N GLY A 73 -14.04 10.60 13.35
CA GLY A 73 -13.64 10.04 14.64
C GLY A 73 -14.06 8.58 14.81
N TRP A 74 -15.23 8.20 14.30
CA TRP A 74 -15.75 6.83 14.35
C TRP A 74 -14.89 5.88 13.51
N ASP A 75 -14.58 6.25 12.28
CA ASP A 75 -13.84 5.40 11.36
C ASP A 75 -12.35 5.23 11.73
N VAL A 76 -11.74 6.23 12.38
CA VAL A 76 -10.37 6.06 12.93
C VAL A 76 -10.34 5.04 14.08
N VAL A 77 -11.41 4.99 14.87
CA VAL A 77 -11.51 4.06 16.00
C VAL A 77 -11.69 2.61 15.52
N SER A 78 -12.38 2.38 14.40
CA SER A 78 -12.62 1.03 13.88
C SER A 78 -11.38 0.37 13.27
N ILE A 79 -10.48 1.14 12.66
CA ILE A 79 -9.31 0.59 11.93
C ILE A 79 -8.01 0.50 12.75
N VAL A 80 -7.93 1.11 13.93
CA VAL A 80 -6.73 1.05 14.77
C VAL A 80 -6.77 -0.19 15.68
N PRO A 81 -5.80 -1.11 15.58
CA PRO A 81 -5.77 -2.29 16.42
C PRO A 81 -5.74 -1.91 17.91
N PHE A 82 -6.44 -2.70 18.74
CA PHE A 82 -6.59 -2.54 20.21
C PHE A 82 -7.58 -1.50 20.73
N ILE A 83 -8.38 -0.86 19.87
CA ILE A 83 -9.54 -0.06 20.30
C ILE A 83 -10.81 -0.79 19.85
N PRO A 84 -11.50 -1.56 20.73
CA PRO A 84 -12.70 -2.29 20.33
C PRO A 84 -13.79 -1.31 19.86
N GLY A 85 -14.45 -1.59 18.72
CA GLY A 85 -15.53 -0.78 18.13
C GLY A 85 -16.82 -0.66 18.94
N SER A 86 -16.85 -1.13 20.19
CA SER A 86 -17.99 -1.01 21.10
C SER A 86 -17.72 0.03 22.18
N TYR A 87 -17.95 1.31 21.86
CA TYR A 87 -17.88 2.40 22.84
C TYR A 87 -18.93 3.50 22.61
N ALA A 88 -20.21 3.15 22.57
CA ALA A 88 -21.29 4.15 22.65
C ALA A 88 -21.09 5.16 23.81
N GLY A 89 -20.39 4.78 24.88
CA GLY A 89 -20.05 5.66 26.01
C GLY A 89 -18.83 6.58 25.84
N LYS A 90 -17.93 6.38 24.84
CA LYS A 90 -16.77 7.27 24.63
C LYS A 90 -17.01 8.34 23.56
N ALA A 91 -18.04 8.19 22.73
CA ALA A 91 -18.50 9.26 21.82
C ALA A 91 -18.82 10.56 22.58
N VAL A 92 -19.36 10.45 23.80
CA VAL A 92 -19.60 11.57 24.73
C VAL A 92 -18.30 12.26 25.17
N LYS A 93 -17.16 11.54 25.20
CA LYS A 93 -15.84 12.08 25.56
C LYS A 93 -15.07 12.65 24.36
N ALA A 94 -15.39 12.20 23.14
CA ALA A 94 -14.89 12.80 21.91
C ALA A 94 -15.52 14.18 21.65
N ALA A 95 -16.77 14.39 22.10
CA ALA A 95 -17.47 15.67 22.00
C ALA A 95 -16.76 16.84 22.72
N SER A 96 -15.86 16.58 23.69
CA SER A 96 -15.15 17.63 24.43
C SER A 96 -13.77 18.01 23.85
N LYS A 97 -13.32 17.38 22.75
CA LYS A 97 -12.00 17.65 22.14
C LYS A 97 -12.05 17.69 20.62
N VAL A 98 -12.57 18.79 20.08
CA VAL A 98 -12.52 19.11 18.64
C VAL A 98 -11.09 19.09 18.11
N ASP A 99 -10.13 19.57 18.90
CA ASP A 99 -8.72 19.64 18.49
C ASP A 99 -8.11 18.25 18.19
N GLU A 100 -8.51 17.21 18.90
CA GLU A 100 -7.96 15.85 18.73
C GLU A 100 -8.48 15.18 17.45
N VAL A 101 -9.74 15.45 17.08
CA VAL A 101 -10.34 14.99 15.81
C VAL A 101 -9.76 15.78 14.64
N VAL A 102 -9.59 17.09 14.80
CA VAL A 102 -8.97 17.96 13.79
C VAL A 102 -7.51 17.56 13.55
N ASP A 103 -6.72 17.24 14.58
CA ASP A 103 -5.33 16.76 14.43
C ASP A 103 -5.24 15.36 13.80
N THR A 104 -6.22 14.50 14.09
CA THR A 104 -6.34 13.16 13.50
C THR A 104 -6.72 13.23 12.02
N ALA A 105 -7.66 14.13 11.68
CA ALA A 105 -8.09 14.43 10.31
C ALA A 105 -7.02 15.18 9.50
N ARG A 106 -6.22 16.05 10.13
CA ARG A 106 -5.12 16.81 9.52
C ARG A 106 -3.92 15.97 9.05
N GLY A 107 -4.03 14.63 9.08
CA GLY A 107 -3.34 13.81 8.08
C GLY A 107 -2.17 12.97 8.57
N THR A 108 -2.00 12.75 9.87
CA THR A 108 -0.91 11.86 10.36
C THR A 108 -1.40 10.57 11.00
N LYS A 109 -2.44 10.59 11.84
CA LYS A 109 -2.92 9.38 12.55
C LYS A 109 -3.84 8.51 11.70
N ALA A 110 -4.82 9.10 11.02
CA ALA A 110 -5.72 8.36 10.12
C ALA A 110 -4.95 7.71 8.96
N ALA A 111 -4.07 8.49 8.31
CA ALA A 111 -3.18 7.99 7.25
C ALA A 111 -2.22 6.90 7.75
N LYS A 112 -1.73 7.02 8.99
CA LYS A 112 -0.89 6.00 9.62
C LYS A 112 -1.67 4.71 9.91
N GLY A 113 -2.88 4.80 10.46
CA GLY A 113 -3.75 3.65 10.70
C GLY A 113 -4.08 2.89 9.40
N ALA A 114 -4.49 3.61 8.35
CA ALA A 114 -4.72 3.01 7.03
C ALA A 114 -3.44 2.37 6.44
N SER A 115 -2.27 2.95 6.70
CA SER A 115 -0.97 2.38 6.25
C SER A 115 -0.48 1.20 7.09
N GLU A 116 -0.94 1.06 8.34
CA GLU A 116 -0.70 -0.11 9.19
C GLU A 116 -1.59 -1.29 8.77
N VAL A 117 -2.79 -1.00 8.27
CA VAL A 117 -3.73 -1.99 7.71
C VAL A 117 -3.29 -2.44 6.31
N ILE A 118 -2.95 -1.52 5.40
CA ILE A 118 -2.51 -1.83 4.03
C ILE A 118 -1.01 -1.57 3.88
N HIS A 119 -0.24 -2.65 3.73
CA HIS A 119 1.17 -2.55 3.38
C HIS A 119 1.34 -1.91 1.99
N GLY A 120 2.40 -1.12 1.81
CA GLY A 120 2.71 -0.47 0.52
C GLY A 120 2.95 -1.43 -0.66
N ASN A 121 3.13 -2.72 -0.38
CA ASN A 121 3.28 -3.77 -1.39
C ASN A 121 1.92 -4.33 -1.85
N SER A 122 0.84 -4.06 -1.10
CA SER A 122 -0.52 -4.49 -1.41
C SER A 122 -1.02 -3.82 -2.68
N LYS A 123 -1.73 -4.58 -3.52
CA LYS A 123 -2.43 -4.05 -4.72
C LYS A 123 -3.47 -2.97 -4.37
N LEU A 124 -4.01 -3.03 -3.15
CA LEU A 124 -4.95 -2.03 -2.62
C LEU A 124 -4.27 -0.74 -2.16
N SER A 125 -2.94 -0.69 -2.12
CA SER A 125 -2.23 0.52 -1.72
C SER A 125 -2.42 1.64 -2.74
N THR A 126 -2.89 2.79 -2.29
CA THR A 126 -3.05 4.02 -3.08
C THR A 126 -1.80 4.91 -3.05
N LYS A 127 -0.73 4.48 -2.36
CA LYS A 127 0.54 5.22 -2.31
C LYS A 127 1.10 5.42 -3.71
N VAL A 128 1.46 6.66 -4.00
CA VAL A 128 2.14 7.03 -5.25
C VAL A 128 3.44 6.25 -5.39
N GLN A 129 3.70 5.75 -6.58
CA GLN A 129 4.90 5.02 -6.96
C GLN A 129 5.64 5.78 -8.07
N HIS A 130 6.85 5.34 -8.37
CA HIS A 130 7.56 5.71 -9.59
C HIS A 130 8.20 4.48 -10.23
N GLY A 131 8.38 4.54 -11.56
CA GLY A 131 9.01 3.54 -12.40
C GLY A 131 10.40 3.97 -12.86
N TYR A 132 11.34 3.02 -12.88
CA TYR A 132 12.72 3.23 -13.29
C TYR A 132 13.22 2.11 -14.18
N GLU A 133 14.31 2.41 -14.88
CA GLU A 133 15.06 1.49 -15.75
C GLU A 133 16.53 1.54 -15.35
N ILE A 134 17.18 0.38 -15.42
CA ILE A 134 18.60 0.19 -15.21
C ILE A 134 19.18 -0.29 -16.53
N PHE A 135 20.21 0.41 -17.00
CA PHE A 135 20.82 0.19 -18.30
C PHE A 135 22.34 0.05 -18.17
N GLU A 136 22.97 -0.60 -19.14
CA GLU A 136 24.42 -0.63 -19.28
C GLU A 136 24.91 0.66 -19.94
N ASN A 137 25.89 1.33 -19.33
CA ASN A 137 26.32 2.68 -19.72
C ASN A 137 26.91 2.74 -21.14
N GLU A 138 27.59 1.67 -21.59
CA GLU A 138 28.29 1.64 -22.88
C GLU A 138 27.34 1.34 -24.05
N THR A 139 26.39 0.42 -23.85
CA THR A 139 25.53 -0.11 -24.92
C THR A 139 24.16 0.56 -24.94
N GLY A 140 23.73 1.14 -23.81
CA GLY A 140 22.35 1.58 -23.60
C GLY A 140 21.36 0.44 -23.37
N ASP A 141 21.82 -0.81 -23.30
CA ASP A 141 20.96 -1.98 -23.12
C ASP A 141 20.25 -1.93 -21.76
N VAL A 142 18.92 -1.95 -21.78
CA VAL A 142 18.12 -1.96 -20.55
C VAL A 142 18.06 -3.38 -20.00
N VAL A 143 18.86 -3.61 -18.96
CA VAL A 143 18.96 -4.92 -18.31
C VAL A 143 17.84 -5.16 -17.30
N LYS A 144 17.16 -4.11 -16.83
CA LYS A 144 16.08 -4.22 -15.84
C LYS A 144 15.17 -2.99 -15.79
N THR A 145 13.86 -3.22 -15.70
CA THR A 145 12.89 -2.22 -15.18
C THR A 145 12.46 -2.54 -13.75
N GLY A 146 11.90 -1.55 -13.05
CA GLY A 146 11.33 -1.72 -11.71
C GLY A 146 10.49 -0.55 -11.23
N ILE A 147 9.75 -0.78 -10.14
CA ILE A 147 8.94 0.25 -9.46
C ILE A 147 9.35 0.43 -8.00
N SER A 148 8.98 1.58 -7.42
CA SER A 148 9.26 1.91 -6.02
C SER A 148 8.25 2.90 -5.46
N GLU A 149 7.91 2.73 -4.18
CA GLU A 149 7.11 3.67 -3.39
C GLU A 149 7.96 4.70 -2.64
N ARG A 150 9.27 4.46 -2.53
CA ARG A 150 10.19 5.38 -1.85
C ARG A 150 10.19 6.72 -2.59
N PRO A 151 10.07 7.86 -1.89
CA PRO A 151 10.19 9.17 -2.50
C PRO A 151 11.48 9.31 -3.33
N LEU A 152 11.40 10.03 -4.45
CA LEU A 152 12.56 10.36 -5.26
C LEU A 152 13.53 11.24 -4.46
N ASN A 153 14.82 11.10 -4.74
CA ASN A 153 15.83 12.02 -4.22
C ASN A 153 15.60 13.43 -4.77
N LYS A 154 16.17 14.44 -4.11
CA LYS A 154 16.10 15.85 -4.56
C LYS A 154 16.61 16.07 -5.99
N ASN A 155 17.52 15.21 -6.45
CA ASN A 155 18.07 15.22 -7.81
C ASN A 155 17.23 14.42 -8.83
N GLY A 156 16.04 13.94 -8.46
CA GLY A 156 15.15 13.17 -9.32
C GLY A 156 15.48 11.68 -9.45
N THR A 157 16.59 11.21 -8.88
CA THR A 157 16.96 9.78 -8.95
C THR A 157 16.14 8.93 -7.98
N SER A 158 15.95 7.64 -8.30
CA SER A 158 15.32 6.70 -7.40
C SER A 158 16.33 6.12 -6.39
N PRO A 159 16.08 6.22 -5.07
CA PRO A 159 16.93 5.55 -4.07
C PRO A 159 17.01 4.03 -4.27
N ARG A 160 15.90 3.41 -4.69
CA ARG A 160 15.83 1.97 -4.97
C ARG A 160 16.67 1.59 -6.18
N ALA A 161 16.55 2.35 -7.28
CA ALA A 161 17.34 2.10 -8.47
C ALA A 161 18.84 2.28 -8.20
N ASN A 162 19.22 3.36 -7.51
CA ASN A 162 20.62 3.61 -7.13
C ASN A 162 21.21 2.45 -6.30
N SER A 163 20.44 1.91 -5.35
CA SER A 163 20.86 0.74 -4.57
C SER A 163 21.06 -0.51 -5.43
N GLN A 164 20.22 -0.72 -6.45
CA GLN A 164 20.35 -1.86 -7.36
C GLN A 164 21.53 -1.68 -8.32
N VAL A 165 21.72 -0.48 -8.87
CA VAL A 165 22.89 -0.12 -9.68
C VAL A 165 24.17 -0.36 -8.90
N ASN A 166 24.27 0.13 -7.66
CA ASN A 166 25.44 -0.09 -6.82
C ASN A 166 25.71 -1.59 -6.62
N SER A 167 24.67 -2.39 -6.36
CA SER A 167 24.82 -3.85 -6.24
C SER A 167 25.31 -4.50 -7.53
N PHE A 168 24.84 -4.04 -8.69
CA PHE A 168 25.24 -4.59 -9.99
C PHE A 168 26.65 -4.17 -10.38
N ASN A 169 27.02 -2.91 -10.13
CA ASN A 169 28.38 -2.40 -10.37
C ASN A 169 29.39 -3.09 -9.45
N ASN A 170 29.04 -3.30 -8.18
CA ASN A 170 29.88 -4.07 -7.26
C ASN A 170 30.10 -5.51 -7.73
N ALA A 171 29.07 -6.14 -8.32
CA ALA A 171 29.19 -7.49 -8.89
C ALA A 171 30.01 -7.51 -10.18
N ALA A 172 29.94 -6.45 -10.99
CA ALA A 172 30.73 -6.29 -12.21
C ALA A 172 32.21 -5.90 -11.93
N GLY A 173 32.47 -5.25 -10.78
CA GLY A 173 33.79 -4.74 -10.40
C GLY A 173 34.11 -3.35 -10.94
N PHE A 174 33.16 -2.68 -11.62
CA PHE A 174 33.32 -1.34 -12.19
C PHE A 174 31.94 -0.68 -12.43
N ASP A 175 31.93 0.61 -12.77
CA ASP A 175 30.72 1.42 -13.02
C ASP A 175 30.04 1.11 -14.36
N LYS A 176 29.56 -0.12 -14.48
CA LYS A 176 28.95 -0.68 -15.68
C LYS A 176 27.53 -0.17 -15.95
N TYR A 177 26.75 0.03 -14.90
CA TYR A 177 25.33 0.30 -14.98
C TYR A 177 24.97 1.71 -14.50
N GLY A 178 23.90 2.25 -15.09
CA GLY A 178 23.23 3.48 -14.69
C GLY A 178 21.74 3.25 -14.51
N ALA A 179 21.01 4.28 -14.04
CA ALA A 179 19.56 4.20 -13.91
C ALA A 179 18.87 5.53 -14.23
N ASN A 180 17.69 5.43 -14.86
CA ASN A 180 16.80 6.55 -15.15
C ASN A 180 15.42 6.31 -14.56
N VAL A 181 14.80 7.38 -14.06
CA VAL A 181 13.38 7.38 -13.69
C VAL A 181 12.59 7.72 -14.93
N VAL A 182 11.76 6.78 -15.40
CA VAL A 182 11.01 6.90 -16.65
C VAL A 182 9.52 7.22 -16.42
N ALA A 183 9.01 6.89 -15.24
CA ALA A 183 7.66 7.23 -14.81
C ALA A 183 7.70 7.82 -13.40
N PRO A 184 7.88 9.14 -13.25
CA PRO A 184 8.09 9.78 -11.94
C PRO A 184 6.85 9.75 -11.03
N TYR A 185 5.67 9.50 -11.60
CA TYR A 185 4.41 9.44 -10.89
C TYR A 185 3.52 8.33 -11.46
N ILE A 186 3.20 7.35 -10.63
CA ILE A 186 2.24 6.28 -10.93
C ILE A 186 1.26 6.19 -9.75
N PRO A 187 -0.06 6.32 -9.99
CA PRO A 187 -1.05 6.33 -8.91
C PRO A 187 -1.31 4.91 -8.39
N GLY A 188 -0.88 4.64 -7.16
CA GLY A 188 -1.16 3.38 -6.48
C GLY A 188 -0.35 2.18 -6.98
N ARG A 189 -0.45 1.08 -6.24
CA ARG A 189 0.36 -0.12 -6.46
C ARG A 189 -0.08 -0.92 -7.67
N GLN A 190 -1.38 -1.08 -7.89
CA GLN A 190 -1.91 -1.83 -9.03
C GLN A 190 -1.46 -1.22 -10.36
N ALA A 191 -1.64 0.10 -10.54
CA ALA A 191 -1.18 0.78 -11.74
C ALA A 191 0.34 0.69 -11.95
N ALA A 192 1.12 0.68 -10.85
CA ALA A 192 2.57 0.50 -10.93
C ALA A 192 2.98 -0.90 -11.37
N LEU A 193 2.28 -1.95 -10.92
CA LEU A 193 2.51 -3.32 -11.38
C LEU A 193 2.16 -3.49 -12.86
N ASP A 194 1.03 -2.92 -13.28
CA ASP A 194 0.60 -2.94 -14.68
C ASP A 194 1.59 -2.17 -15.56
N TRP A 195 2.07 -1.01 -15.09
CA TRP A 195 3.14 -0.25 -15.73
C TRP A 195 4.43 -1.06 -15.83
N GLU A 196 4.88 -1.72 -14.76
CA GLU A 196 6.12 -2.52 -14.75
C GLU A 196 6.05 -3.67 -15.76
N ALA A 197 4.90 -4.36 -15.83
CA ALA A 197 4.67 -5.45 -16.77
C ALA A 197 4.66 -4.95 -18.22
N ASN A 198 3.92 -3.89 -18.52
CA ASN A 198 3.85 -3.30 -19.86
C ASN A 198 5.22 -2.76 -20.30
N ASN A 199 5.94 -2.09 -19.39
CA ASN A 199 7.26 -1.56 -19.70
C ASN A 199 8.29 -2.67 -19.92
N ALA A 200 8.23 -3.75 -19.13
CA ALA A 200 9.09 -4.91 -19.34
C ALA A 200 8.84 -5.54 -20.72
N MET A 201 7.57 -5.70 -21.11
CA MET A 201 7.20 -6.22 -22.44
C MET A 201 7.69 -5.30 -23.57
N ARG A 202 7.53 -3.99 -23.42
CA ARG A 202 8.04 -2.98 -24.36
C ARG A 202 9.55 -3.11 -24.54
N LEU A 203 10.32 -3.10 -23.45
CA LEU A 203 11.77 -3.19 -23.48
C LEU A 203 12.27 -4.48 -24.14
N TRP A 204 11.61 -5.60 -23.87
CA TRP A 204 11.91 -6.87 -24.53
C TRP A 204 11.61 -6.82 -26.04
N GLY A 205 10.48 -6.24 -26.44
CA GLY A 205 10.12 -6.03 -27.84
C GLY A 205 11.06 -5.08 -28.60
N GLU A 206 11.70 -4.15 -27.88
CA GLU A 206 12.75 -3.27 -28.41
C GLU A 206 14.12 -3.96 -28.54
N GLY A 207 14.23 -5.23 -28.12
CA GLY A 207 15.46 -6.02 -28.23
C GLY A 207 16.43 -5.86 -27.06
N ASN A 208 16.03 -5.21 -25.96
CA ASN A 208 16.86 -5.15 -24.76
C ASN A 208 17.00 -6.53 -24.11
N SER A 209 18.15 -6.80 -23.50
CA SER A 209 18.45 -8.12 -22.93
C SER A 209 17.53 -8.48 -21.78
N MET A 210 17.09 -7.48 -20.99
CA MET A 210 16.33 -7.69 -19.75
C MET A 210 16.98 -8.73 -18.81
N GLY A 211 18.31 -8.91 -18.92
CA GLY A 211 19.02 -10.04 -18.31
C GLY A 211 19.07 -10.03 -16.78
N MET A 212 18.92 -8.87 -16.16
CA MET A 212 18.84 -8.69 -14.71
C MET A 212 17.39 -8.65 -14.19
N HIS A 213 16.41 -8.63 -15.09
CA HIS A 213 15.00 -8.55 -14.73
C HIS A 213 14.45 -9.95 -14.39
N ARG A 214 14.03 -10.14 -13.13
CA ARG A 214 13.50 -11.44 -12.67
C ARG A 214 12.00 -11.59 -12.88
N ARG A 215 11.22 -10.58 -12.53
CA ARG A 215 9.75 -10.54 -12.62
C ARG A 215 9.28 -9.08 -12.66
N PRO A 216 8.17 -8.78 -13.35
CA PRO A 216 7.41 -9.66 -14.25
C PRO A 216 8.16 -10.00 -15.56
N GLN A 217 7.98 -11.20 -16.12
CA GLN A 217 8.54 -11.58 -17.44
C GLN A 217 7.40 -11.95 -18.39
N PRO A 218 6.64 -10.99 -18.94
CA PRO A 218 5.43 -11.27 -19.70
C PRO A 218 5.64 -12.05 -21.00
N TRP A 219 6.89 -12.12 -21.48
CA TRP A 219 7.30 -12.86 -22.68
C TRP A 219 7.62 -14.35 -22.42
N LYS A 220 7.55 -14.81 -21.17
CA LYS A 220 7.73 -16.22 -20.80
C LYS A 220 6.39 -16.85 -20.43
#